data_AF-A0AAW2DG06-F1
#
_entry.id   AF-A0AAW2DG06-F1
#
_cell.length_a   1.000
_cell.length_b   1.000
_cell.length_c   1.000
_cell.angle_alpha   90.00
_cell.angle_beta   90.00
_cell.angle_gamma   90.00
#
_symmetry.space_group_name_H-M   'P 1'
#
loop_
_entity.id
_entity.type
_entity.pdbx_description
1 polymer ?
#
loop_
_entity_poly.entity_id
_entity_poly.type
_entity_poly.pdbx_seq_one_letter_code
_entity_poly.pdbx_strand_id
1 'polypeptide(L)'
;MDLFKASKSGDWNAAKEFLNRHPNAISAKITVRGQTALHVAAEAGHVHIVEELVKQMSEANLEIKDNEGFTALARATYTGNYRIAECMLEKKENLISIGINNGNIPVVLALYNGHLKLGRYLYLHTPLEILMPENGTMGASVVCEAIYNKALDIALDLVKRCPRSVVAKGRHGSSPFYALARMPDYFLSGNRLVFWKRWIYSSIHIQSGGPINDIRLNIQKLASNGSRGNGKEIIRSGIYSLSQLVSNLRTLLGIEHLYEMKLAHFLSRELLSRMKDQILISNTQQRITGGVYDAILRAIKEGIFEFVFDIVKADPQLVWCHDEKSANIFSVAVQNRHAKIFSLIYGLHMKNALADSADSFYRNNLLHMAGMLAPSTSLDHIAGAALQMQRELQWFKGHLSDLRGF
;
A
#
# COMPACT_ATOMS: atom_id res chain seq x y z
N MET A 1 -15.38 -32.89 23.91
CA MET A 1 -15.10 -31.97 22.79
C MET A 1 -13.60 -31.96 22.58
N ASP A 2 -13.12 -31.96 21.34
CA ASP A 2 -11.68 -31.89 21.04
C ASP A 2 -11.17 -30.45 21.18
N LEU A 3 -9.94 -30.26 21.66
CA LEU A 3 -9.31 -28.95 21.89
C LEU A 3 -9.33 -28.09 20.63
N PHE A 4 -9.11 -28.69 19.46
CA PHE A 4 -9.21 -28.00 18.18
C PHE A 4 -10.60 -27.36 17.97
N LYS A 5 -11.66 -28.13 18.20
CA LYS A 5 -13.03 -27.65 17.99
C LYS A 5 -13.37 -26.53 18.97
N ALA A 6 -13.00 -26.69 20.25
CA ALA A 6 -13.22 -25.69 21.28
C ALA A 6 -12.48 -24.37 20.99
N SER A 7 -11.19 -24.46 20.62
CA SER A 7 -10.39 -23.28 20.22
C SER A 7 -10.94 -22.60 18.96
N LYS A 8 -11.44 -23.37 17.99
CA LYS A 8 -12.02 -22.82 16.75
C LYS A 8 -13.38 -22.15 16.98
N SER A 9 -14.22 -22.70 17.86
CA SER A 9 -15.58 -22.20 18.11
C SER A 9 -15.65 -21.08 19.15
N GLY A 10 -14.57 -20.80 19.87
CA GLY A 10 -14.57 -19.79 20.94
C GLY A 10 -15.07 -20.31 22.29
N ASP A 11 -15.15 -21.64 22.47
CA ASP A 11 -15.60 -22.25 23.73
C ASP A 11 -14.42 -22.44 24.70
N TRP A 12 -14.15 -21.41 25.50
CA TRP A 12 -13.10 -21.48 26.52
C TRP A 12 -13.37 -22.55 27.58
N ASN A 13 -14.63 -22.81 27.95
CA ASN A 13 -14.93 -23.76 29.01
C ASN A 13 -14.56 -25.19 28.57
N ALA A 14 -14.95 -25.57 27.35
CA ALA A 14 -14.56 -26.85 26.79
C ALA A 14 -13.04 -26.97 26.58
N ALA A 15 -12.38 -25.89 26.13
CA ALA A 15 -10.92 -25.86 25.98
C ALA A 15 -10.20 -26.03 27.33
N LYS A 16 -10.64 -25.29 28.36
CA LYS A 16 -10.10 -25.36 29.72
C LYS A 16 -10.30 -26.74 30.34
N GLU A 17 -11.48 -27.32 30.19
CA GLU A 17 -11.76 -28.67 30.67
C GLU A 17 -10.83 -29.71 30.00
N PHE A 18 -10.61 -29.60 28.69
CA PHE A 18 -9.68 -30.47 27.97
C PHE A 18 -8.23 -30.30 28.47
N LEU A 19 -7.76 -29.06 28.64
CA LEU A 19 -6.41 -28.76 29.12
C LEU A 19 -6.18 -29.22 30.56
N ASN A 20 -7.19 -29.15 31.43
CA ASN A 20 -7.11 -29.68 32.79
C ASN A 20 -6.90 -31.20 32.81
N ARG A 21 -7.53 -31.93 31.87
CA ARG A 21 -7.35 -33.39 31.72
C ARG A 21 -6.05 -33.75 31.01
N HIS A 22 -5.57 -32.88 30.13
CA HIS A 22 -4.37 -33.10 29.31
C HIS A 22 -3.44 -31.86 29.33
N PRO A 23 -2.70 -31.60 30.43
CA PRO A 23 -1.89 -30.39 30.56
C PRO A 23 -0.84 -30.21 29.43
N ASN A 24 -0.27 -31.31 28.95
CA ASN A 24 0.71 -31.29 27.85
C ASN A 24 0.11 -30.86 26.50
N ALA A 25 -1.21 -30.81 26.36
CA ALA A 25 -1.87 -30.39 25.12
C ALA A 25 -1.77 -28.87 24.89
N ILE A 26 -1.38 -28.08 25.89
CA ILE A 26 -1.28 -26.62 25.77
C ILE A 26 -0.34 -26.20 24.63
N SER A 27 0.81 -26.85 24.49
CA SER A 27 1.81 -26.60 23.43
C SER A 27 1.80 -27.65 22.30
N ALA A 28 0.89 -28.64 22.36
CA ALA A 28 0.84 -29.70 21.37
C ALA A 28 0.33 -29.18 20.01
N LYS A 29 0.84 -29.77 18.93
CA LYS A 29 0.31 -29.57 17.58
C LYS A 29 -0.94 -30.42 17.42
N ILE A 30 -2.10 -29.77 17.29
CA ILE A 30 -3.43 -30.39 17.31
C ILE A 30 -4.10 -30.44 15.93
N THR A 31 -3.41 -30.01 14.86
CA THR A 31 -3.93 -30.03 13.49
C THR A 31 -2.91 -30.60 12.51
N VAL A 32 -3.39 -31.02 11.33
CA VAL A 32 -2.54 -31.46 10.21
C VAL A 32 -1.59 -30.37 9.70
N ARG A 33 -1.94 -29.09 9.91
CA ARG A 33 -1.07 -27.95 9.60
C ARG A 33 -0.03 -27.67 10.68
N GLY A 34 0.02 -28.48 11.74
CA GLY A 34 0.96 -28.32 12.85
C GLY A 34 0.61 -27.17 13.79
N GLN A 35 -0.66 -26.74 13.81
CA GLN A 35 -1.11 -25.63 14.64
C GLN A 35 -1.36 -26.08 16.08
N THR A 36 -1.00 -25.23 17.06
CA THR A 36 -1.40 -25.40 18.47
C THR A 36 -2.77 -24.78 18.74
N ALA A 37 -3.33 -24.98 19.93
CA ALA A 37 -4.57 -24.31 20.34
C ALA A 37 -4.50 -22.78 20.22
N LEU A 38 -3.34 -22.19 20.51
CA LEU A 38 -3.13 -20.74 20.41
C LEU A 38 -3.17 -20.26 18.96
N HIS A 39 -2.59 -21.00 18.00
CA HIS A 39 -2.68 -20.68 16.58
C HIS A 39 -4.13 -20.65 16.10
N VAL A 40 -4.91 -21.68 16.46
CA VAL A 40 -6.31 -21.81 16.04
C VAL A 40 -7.17 -20.70 16.64
N ALA A 41 -6.99 -20.39 17.93
CA ALA A 41 -7.71 -19.30 18.59
C ALA A 41 -7.35 -17.93 17.98
N ALA A 42 -6.07 -17.71 17.66
CA ALA A 42 -5.58 -16.46 17.07
C ALA A 42 -6.09 -16.26 15.63
N GLU A 43 -6.04 -17.31 14.80
CA GLU A 43 -6.57 -17.31 13.43
C GLU A 43 -8.11 -17.15 13.42
N ALA A 44 -8.80 -17.68 14.43
CA ALA A 44 -10.24 -17.54 14.58
C ALA A 44 -10.68 -16.21 15.24
N GLY A 45 -9.75 -15.45 15.80
CA GLY A 45 -10.02 -14.12 16.38
C GLY A 45 -10.58 -14.14 17.80
N HIS A 46 -10.48 -15.27 18.51
CA HIS A 46 -11.06 -15.45 19.84
C HIS A 46 -10.15 -14.88 20.94
N VAL A 47 -10.24 -13.56 21.15
CA VAL A 47 -9.41 -12.80 22.11
C VAL A 47 -9.37 -13.45 23.50
N HIS A 48 -10.54 -13.79 24.06
CA HIS A 48 -10.61 -14.36 25.41
C HIS A 48 -9.86 -15.70 25.53
N ILE A 49 -9.95 -16.58 24.54
CA ILE A 49 -9.19 -17.84 24.55
C ILE A 49 -7.69 -17.55 24.43
N VAL A 50 -7.30 -16.61 23.56
CA VAL A 50 -5.89 -16.21 23.43
C VAL A 50 -5.35 -15.71 24.77
N GLU A 51 -6.05 -14.77 25.43
CA GLU A 51 -5.62 -14.21 26.72
C GLU A 51 -5.41 -15.30 27.78
N GLU A 52 -6.35 -16.24 27.88
CA GLU A 52 -6.27 -17.32 28.86
C GLU A 52 -5.17 -18.35 28.54
N LEU A 53 -4.96 -18.67 27.26
CA LEU A 53 -3.86 -19.54 26.82
C LEU A 53 -2.50 -18.87 27.05
N VAL A 54 -2.35 -17.59 26.69
CA VAL A 54 -1.11 -16.82 26.86
C VAL A 54 -0.73 -16.72 28.34
N LYS A 55 -1.70 -16.53 29.25
CA LYS A 55 -1.44 -16.54 30.71
C LYS A 55 -0.82 -17.86 31.17
N GLN A 56 -1.30 -18.99 30.66
CA GLN A 56 -0.85 -20.33 31.06
C GLN A 56 0.42 -20.82 30.33
N MET A 57 0.73 -20.27 29.16
CA MET A 57 1.89 -20.65 28.36
C MET A 57 3.20 -20.03 28.88
N SER A 58 4.31 -20.74 28.68
CA SER A 58 5.65 -20.16 28.80
C SER A 58 5.98 -19.29 27.56
N GLU A 59 6.97 -18.41 27.68
CA GLU A 59 7.46 -17.61 26.56
C GLU A 59 7.97 -18.44 25.38
N ALA A 60 8.52 -19.63 25.63
CA ALA A 60 8.98 -20.54 24.58
C ALA A 60 7.79 -21.15 23.80
N ASN A 61 6.65 -21.38 24.46
CA ASN A 61 5.46 -21.92 23.80
C ASN A 61 4.84 -20.92 22.80
N LEU A 62 5.04 -19.61 22.99
CA LEU A 62 4.54 -18.58 22.08
C LEU A 62 5.31 -18.54 20.74
N GLU A 63 6.54 -19.05 20.72
CA GLU A 63 7.39 -19.09 19.51
C GLU A 63 7.15 -20.32 18.65
N ILE A 64 6.32 -21.27 19.10
CA ILE A 64 6.03 -22.50 18.34
C ILE A 64 5.50 -22.10 16.96
N LYS A 65 6.10 -22.71 15.93
CA LYS A 65 5.69 -22.53 14.54
C LYS A 65 4.86 -23.71 14.05
N ASP A 66 3.83 -23.40 13.29
CA ASP A 66 3.13 -24.38 12.48
C ASP A 66 3.96 -24.81 11.26
N ASN A 67 3.41 -25.68 10.41
CA ASN A 67 4.17 -26.28 9.30
C ASN A 67 4.55 -25.25 8.21
N GLU A 68 3.88 -24.09 8.15
CA GLU A 68 4.19 -22.99 7.23
C GLU A 68 5.12 -21.94 7.87
N GLY A 69 5.56 -22.19 9.10
CA GLY A 69 6.45 -21.30 9.85
C GLY A 69 5.71 -20.18 10.59
N PHE A 70 4.37 -20.17 10.59
CA PHE A 70 3.61 -19.14 11.29
C PHE A 70 3.66 -19.39 12.79
N THR A 71 3.95 -18.34 13.56
CA THR A 71 3.62 -18.28 14.99
C THR A 71 2.14 -17.94 15.17
N ALA A 72 1.61 -18.05 16.39
CA ALA A 72 0.25 -17.62 16.66
C ALA A 72 0.02 -16.12 16.39
N LEU A 73 1.02 -15.27 16.65
CA LEU A 73 0.99 -13.85 16.30
C LEU A 73 0.87 -13.65 14.79
N ALA A 74 1.62 -14.42 13.99
CA ALA A 74 1.53 -14.37 12.54
C ALA A 74 0.15 -14.83 12.04
N ARG A 75 -0.47 -15.84 12.66
CA ARG A 75 -1.85 -16.27 12.34
C ARG A 75 -2.90 -15.23 12.73
N ALA A 76 -2.69 -14.46 13.80
CA ALA A 76 -3.58 -13.35 14.19
C ALA A 76 -3.71 -12.28 13.09
N THR A 77 -2.72 -12.19 12.20
CA THR A 77 -2.76 -11.23 11.07
C THR A 77 -3.84 -11.55 10.04
N TYR A 78 -4.48 -12.72 10.05
CA TYR A 78 -5.63 -13.00 9.18
C TYR A 78 -6.92 -12.32 9.67
N THR A 79 -7.04 -12.09 10.99
CA THR A 79 -8.24 -11.46 11.58
C THR A 79 -8.09 -9.96 11.78
N GLY A 80 -6.86 -9.45 11.82
CA GLY A 80 -6.59 -8.04 12.07
C GLY A 80 -6.86 -7.58 13.51
N ASN A 81 -7.09 -8.52 14.43
CA ASN A 81 -7.45 -8.20 15.80
C ASN A 81 -6.21 -7.77 16.60
N TYR A 82 -6.03 -6.46 16.76
CA TYR A 82 -4.86 -5.90 17.45
C TYR A 82 -4.76 -6.34 18.91
N ARG A 83 -5.87 -6.65 19.60
CA ARG A 83 -5.85 -7.09 21.01
C ARG A 83 -5.16 -8.45 21.18
N ILE A 84 -5.28 -9.32 20.19
CA ILE A 84 -4.58 -10.62 20.16
C ILE A 84 -3.07 -10.39 20.07
N ALA A 85 -2.64 -9.47 19.20
CA ALA A 85 -1.24 -9.11 19.07
C ALA A 85 -0.71 -8.45 20.36
N GLU A 86 -1.47 -7.52 20.93
CA GLU A 86 -1.14 -6.84 22.18
C GLU A 86 -0.92 -7.82 23.33
N CYS A 87 -1.87 -8.71 23.57
CA CYS A 87 -1.76 -9.74 24.60
C CYS A 87 -0.51 -10.62 24.44
N MET A 88 -0.16 -11.02 23.22
CA MET A 88 1.02 -11.86 22.99
C MET A 88 2.32 -11.07 23.17
N LEU A 89 2.38 -9.83 22.69
CA LEU A 89 3.57 -8.98 22.77
C LEU A 89 3.85 -8.48 24.19
N GLU A 90 2.82 -8.29 25.02
CA GLU A 90 2.98 -8.00 26.45
C GLU A 90 3.73 -9.11 27.18
N LYS A 91 3.51 -10.37 26.77
CA LYS A 91 4.23 -11.51 27.35
C LYS A 91 5.59 -11.75 26.70
N LYS A 92 5.73 -11.47 25.40
CA LYS A 92 7.00 -11.64 24.68
C LYS A 92 7.11 -10.72 23.48
N GLU A 93 7.84 -9.61 23.65
CA GLU A 93 8.04 -8.59 22.63
C GLU A 93 8.74 -9.14 21.37
N ASN A 94 9.73 -10.03 21.55
CA ASN A 94 10.50 -10.61 20.44
C ASN A 94 9.69 -11.43 19.43
N LEU A 95 8.42 -11.77 19.72
CA LEU A 95 7.54 -12.41 18.72
C LEU A 95 7.33 -11.52 17.47
N ILE A 96 7.47 -10.20 17.62
CA ILE A 96 7.28 -9.22 16.54
C ILE A 96 8.25 -9.39 15.37
N SER A 97 9.41 -9.99 15.62
CA SER A 97 10.49 -10.17 14.63
C SER A 97 10.55 -11.57 14.03
N ILE A 98 9.75 -12.52 14.54
CA ILE A 98 9.81 -13.91 14.09
C ILE A 98 9.13 -14.04 12.73
N GLY A 99 9.94 -14.28 11.69
CA GLY A 99 9.47 -14.51 10.34
C GLY A 99 8.90 -15.92 10.10
N ILE A 100 7.95 -16.02 9.17
CA ILE A 100 7.42 -17.29 8.65
C ILE A 100 8.42 -17.97 7.70
N ASN A 101 8.10 -19.14 7.11
CA ASN A 101 9.05 -19.88 6.27
C ASN A 101 9.57 -19.08 5.05
N ASN A 102 8.72 -18.24 4.45
CA ASN A 102 9.16 -17.36 3.37
C ASN A 102 10.01 -16.18 3.89
N GLY A 103 10.00 -15.93 5.20
CA GLY A 103 10.72 -14.88 5.94
C GLY A 103 9.90 -13.60 6.19
N ASN A 104 8.58 -13.58 5.95
CA ASN A 104 7.74 -12.41 6.21
C ASN A 104 7.52 -12.28 7.71
N ILE A 105 7.71 -11.08 8.24
CA ILE A 105 7.42 -10.76 9.65
C ILE A 105 5.96 -10.28 9.82
N PRO A 106 5.40 -10.32 11.03
CA PRO A 106 3.99 -9.99 11.30
C PRO A 106 3.51 -8.66 10.69
N VAL A 107 4.31 -7.59 10.73
CA VAL A 107 3.91 -6.28 10.15
C VAL A 107 3.68 -6.36 8.64
N VAL A 108 4.49 -7.13 7.89
CA VAL A 108 4.31 -7.31 6.44
C VAL A 108 3.02 -8.07 6.17
N LEU A 109 2.74 -9.13 6.93
CA LEU A 109 1.52 -9.93 6.78
C LEU A 109 0.26 -9.12 7.10
N ALA A 110 0.28 -8.32 8.16
CA ALA A 110 -0.86 -7.48 8.53
C ALA A 110 -1.15 -6.41 7.48
N LEU A 111 -0.12 -5.80 6.89
CA LEU A 111 -0.29 -4.84 5.80
C LEU A 111 -0.78 -5.52 4.52
N TYR A 112 -0.20 -6.66 4.14
CA TYR A 112 -0.62 -7.46 3.00
C TYR A 112 -2.09 -7.87 3.07
N ASN A 113 -2.56 -8.26 4.27
CA ASN A 113 -3.96 -8.61 4.52
C ASN A 113 -4.89 -7.37 4.67
N GLY A 114 -4.37 -6.15 4.51
CA GLY A 114 -5.16 -4.91 4.60
C GLY A 114 -5.57 -4.50 6.01
N HIS A 115 -5.04 -5.14 7.06
CA HIS A 115 -5.44 -4.90 8.45
C HIS A 115 -4.72 -3.69 9.05
N LEU A 116 -5.08 -2.50 8.60
CA LEU A 116 -4.34 -1.25 8.88
C LEU A 116 -4.15 -0.91 10.36
N LYS A 117 -5.13 -1.20 11.21
CA LYS A 117 -5.00 -0.96 12.66
C LYS A 117 -3.93 -1.85 13.28
N LEU A 118 -3.96 -3.15 12.95
CA LEU A 118 -2.94 -4.10 13.36
C LEU A 118 -1.59 -3.76 12.73
N GLY A 119 -1.55 -3.44 11.44
CA GLY A 119 -0.33 -3.04 10.73
C GLY A 119 0.37 -1.85 11.38
N ARG A 120 -0.37 -0.80 11.77
CA ARG A 120 0.19 0.35 12.53
C ARG A 120 0.71 -0.06 13.90
N TYR A 121 -0.06 -0.87 14.63
CA TYR A 121 0.35 -1.36 15.94
C TYR A 121 1.66 -2.16 15.86
N LEU A 122 1.73 -3.12 14.93
CA LEU A 122 2.93 -3.93 14.73
C LEU A 122 4.11 -3.10 14.21
N TYR A 123 3.88 -2.16 13.28
CA TYR A 123 4.93 -1.27 12.79
C TYR A 123 5.59 -0.46 13.91
N LEU A 124 4.79 0.10 14.83
CA LEU A 124 5.32 0.88 15.96
C LEU A 124 6.14 0.06 16.96
N HIS A 125 5.87 -1.24 17.06
CA HIS A 125 6.60 -2.16 17.94
C HIS A 125 7.71 -2.93 17.20
N THR A 126 7.80 -2.83 15.88
CA THR A 126 8.84 -3.50 15.11
C THR A 126 10.15 -2.71 15.25
N PRO A 127 11.24 -3.31 15.74
CA PRO A 127 12.54 -2.65 15.79
C PRO A 127 12.97 -2.16 14.40
N LEU A 128 13.30 -0.87 14.30
CA LEU A 128 13.67 -0.26 13.03
C LEU A 128 14.87 -0.95 12.38
N GLU A 129 15.80 -1.47 13.20
CA GLU A 129 16.97 -2.23 12.77
C GLU A 129 16.61 -3.36 11.79
N ILE A 130 15.53 -4.13 12.05
CA ILE A 130 15.11 -5.24 11.19
C ILE A 130 14.58 -4.73 9.83
N LEU A 131 14.08 -3.49 9.79
CA LEU A 131 13.57 -2.85 8.58
C LEU A 131 14.65 -2.13 7.78
N MET A 132 15.88 -2.08 8.29
CA MET A 132 16.99 -1.45 7.59
C MET A 132 17.35 -2.22 6.31
N PRO A 133 17.69 -1.53 5.21
CA PRO A 133 18.07 -2.18 3.94
C PRO A 133 19.22 -3.18 4.08
N GLU A 134 20.13 -2.95 5.04
CA GLU A 134 21.27 -3.81 5.36
C GLU A 134 20.83 -5.18 5.89
N ASN A 135 19.66 -5.27 6.51
CA ASN A 135 19.09 -6.48 7.10
C ASN A 135 18.09 -7.21 6.17
N GLY A 136 18.04 -6.80 4.90
CA GLY A 136 17.29 -7.49 3.84
C GLY A 136 16.10 -6.70 3.31
N THR A 137 15.11 -7.43 2.79
CA THR A 137 14.02 -6.84 1.98
C THR A 137 12.78 -6.46 2.78
N MET A 138 12.82 -6.57 4.12
CA MET A 138 11.65 -6.33 4.98
C MET A 138 11.20 -4.88 4.95
N GLY A 139 12.13 -3.92 5.05
CA GLY A 139 11.79 -2.50 4.94
C GLY A 139 11.08 -2.16 3.63
N ALA A 140 11.65 -2.60 2.50
CA ALA A 140 11.02 -2.42 1.19
C ALA A 140 9.65 -3.10 1.10
N SER A 141 9.49 -4.30 1.67
CA SER A 141 8.21 -5.02 1.70
C SER A 141 7.16 -4.28 2.52
N VAL A 142 7.51 -3.75 3.69
CA VAL A 142 6.61 -2.90 4.50
C VAL A 142 6.15 -1.68 3.71
N VAL A 143 7.06 -0.97 3.05
CA VAL A 143 6.69 0.20 2.24
C VAL A 143 5.78 -0.20 1.07
N CYS A 144 6.09 -1.31 0.37
CA CYS A 144 5.25 -1.79 -0.73
C CYS A 144 3.85 -2.16 -0.28
N GLU A 145 3.72 -3.01 0.75
CA GLU A 145 2.41 -3.43 1.26
C GLU A 145 1.61 -2.27 1.85
N ALA A 146 2.28 -1.31 2.47
CA ALA A 146 1.67 -0.08 2.95
C ALA A 146 1.12 0.77 1.78
N ILE A 147 1.85 0.89 0.68
CA ILE A 147 1.37 1.57 -0.54
C ILE A 147 0.19 0.81 -1.14
N TYR A 148 0.28 -0.52 -1.30
CA TYR A 148 -0.81 -1.33 -1.87
C TYR A 148 -2.10 -1.26 -1.05
N ASN A 149 -2.00 -1.11 0.27
CA ASN A 149 -3.13 -1.14 1.19
C ASN A 149 -3.51 0.23 1.79
N LYS A 150 -3.10 1.34 1.16
CA LYS A 150 -3.47 2.72 1.56
C LYS A 150 -2.94 3.18 2.93
N ALA A 151 -1.89 2.56 3.46
CA ALA A 151 -1.14 3.00 4.64
C ALA A 151 0.02 3.93 4.27
N LEU A 152 -0.27 5.01 3.52
CA LEU A 152 0.75 5.96 3.04
C LEU A 152 1.49 6.69 4.17
N ASP A 153 0.87 6.78 5.35
CA ASP A 153 1.45 7.25 6.60
C ASP A 153 2.64 6.38 7.06
N ILE A 154 2.48 5.06 7.09
CA ILE A 154 3.55 4.10 7.43
C ILE A 154 4.65 4.16 6.37
N ALA A 155 4.26 4.12 5.09
CA ALA A 155 5.19 4.18 3.97
C ALA A 155 6.06 5.44 4.05
N LEU A 156 5.45 6.61 4.30
CA LEU A 156 6.16 7.88 4.41
C LEU A 156 7.04 7.96 5.65
N ASP A 157 6.57 7.50 6.82
CA ASP A 157 7.38 7.47 8.04
C ASP A 157 8.64 6.61 7.85
N LEU A 158 8.48 5.40 7.30
CA LEU A 158 9.61 4.50 7.09
C LEU A 158 10.59 5.04 6.04
N VAL A 159 10.10 5.61 4.93
CA VAL A 159 10.98 6.24 3.92
C VAL A 159 11.70 7.47 4.49
N LYS A 160 11.09 8.24 5.38
CA LYS A 160 11.76 9.35 6.08
C LYS A 160 12.90 8.86 6.98
N ARG A 161 12.70 7.75 7.69
CA ARG A 161 13.71 7.16 8.59
C ARG A 161 14.79 6.38 7.86
N CYS A 162 14.41 5.72 6.77
CA CYS A 162 15.26 4.81 6.00
C CYS A 162 15.14 5.10 4.48
N PRO A 163 15.66 6.22 3.98
CA PRO A 163 15.45 6.62 2.58
C PRO A 163 15.95 5.59 1.55
N ARG A 164 17.06 4.90 1.85
CA ARG A 164 17.64 3.87 0.96
C ARG A 164 16.71 2.67 0.70
N SER A 165 15.71 2.43 1.56
CA SER A 165 14.75 1.33 1.40
C SER A 165 13.91 1.44 0.11
N VAL A 166 13.77 2.65 -0.44
CA VAL A 166 12.97 2.94 -1.65
C VAL A 166 13.48 2.22 -2.89
N VAL A 167 14.80 2.00 -2.97
CA VAL A 167 15.48 1.45 -4.16
C VAL A 167 15.76 -0.05 -4.01
N ALA A 168 15.41 -0.65 -2.87
CA ALA A 168 15.50 -2.09 -2.68
C ALA A 168 14.27 -2.79 -3.29
N LYS A 169 14.47 -3.99 -3.86
CA LYS A 169 13.34 -4.85 -4.23
C LYS A 169 12.72 -5.43 -2.95
N GLY A 170 11.40 -5.33 -2.84
CA GLY A 170 10.64 -6.17 -1.93
C GLY A 170 10.71 -7.64 -2.36
N ARG A 171 10.23 -8.54 -1.50
CA ARG A 171 10.34 -10.00 -1.75
C ARG A 171 9.63 -10.46 -3.03
N HIS A 172 8.54 -9.80 -3.44
CA HIS A 172 7.80 -10.12 -4.66
C HIS A 172 8.38 -9.42 -5.92
N GLY A 173 9.63 -8.94 -5.86
CA GLY A 173 10.29 -8.23 -6.95
C GLY A 173 9.79 -6.80 -7.18
N SER A 174 8.71 -6.38 -6.52
CA SER A 174 8.22 -5.00 -6.53
C SER A 174 9.07 -4.12 -5.63
N SER A 175 9.56 -3.00 -6.15
CA SER A 175 10.15 -1.94 -5.33
C SER A 175 9.09 -0.95 -4.84
N PRO A 176 9.35 -0.20 -3.76
CA PRO A 176 8.48 0.89 -3.33
C PRO A 176 8.16 1.89 -4.44
N PHE A 177 9.13 2.15 -5.30
CA PHE A 177 9.00 3.03 -6.44
C PHE A 177 8.02 2.47 -7.49
N TYR A 178 8.14 1.19 -7.81
CA TYR A 178 7.20 0.48 -8.70
C TYR A 178 5.79 0.39 -8.09
N ALA A 179 5.69 0.14 -6.79
CA ALA A 179 4.41 0.07 -6.09
C ALA A 179 3.64 1.40 -6.20
N LEU A 180 4.33 2.54 -6.00
CA LEU A 180 3.70 3.86 -6.13
C LEU A 180 3.27 4.17 -7.57
N ALA A 181 4.07 3.76 -8.56
CA ALA A 181 3.75 3.92 -9.99
C ALA A 181 2.52 3.11 -10.45
N ARG A 182 2.09 2.11 -9.67
CA ARG A 182 0.87 1.33 -9.92
C ARG A 182 -0.40 1.96 -9.33
N MET A 183 -0.30 3.11 -8.68
CA MET A 183 -1.39 3.72 -7.91
C MET A 183 -1.85 5.03 -8.54
N PRO A 184 -2.57 5.01 -9.68
CA PRO A 184 -3.10 6.25 -10.27
C PRO A 184 -4.02 7.00 -9.32
N ASP A 185 -4.77 6.28 -8.48
CA ASP A 185 -5.68 6.84 -7.48
C ASP A 185 -4.99 7.72 -6.42
N TYR A 186 -3.66 7.60 -6.26
CA TYR A 186 -2.88 8.42 -5.34
C TYR A 186 -2.42 9.74 -5.95
N PHE A 187 -2.77 10.03 -7.21
CA PHE A 187 -2.39 11.27 -7.88
C PHE A 187 -3.61 11.92 -8.53
N LEU A 188 -3.56 13.25 -8.64
CA LEU A 188 -4.68 13.98 -9.22
C LEU A 188 -4.83 13.69 -10.72
N SER A 189 -3.74 13.41 -11.44
CA SER A 189 -3.82 12.99 -12.85
C SER A 189 -4.54 11.66 -13.08
N GLY A 190 -4.45 10.71 -12.13
CA GLY A 190 -5.18 9.45 -12.19
C GLY A 190 -6.67 9.59 -11.87
N ASN A 191 -7.09 10.70 -11.25
CA ASN A 191 -8.45 10.94 -10.81
C ASN A 191 -9.17 12.01 -11.65
N ARG A 192 -10.23 11.63 -12.37
CA ARG A 192 -11.08 12.59 -13.11
C ARG A 192 -12.20 13.12 -12.22
N LEU A 193 -11.94 14.22 -11.51
CA LEU A 193 -12.97 14.94 -10.76
C LEU A 193 -13.86 15.76 -11.70
N VAL A 194 -15.18 15.60 -11.58
CA VAL A 194 -16.17 16.51 -12.20
C VAL A 194 -16.03 17.92 -11.66
N PHE A 195 -16.51 18.91 -12.42
CA PHE A 195 -16.29 20.33 -12.15
C PHE A 195 -16.50 20.69 -10.68
N TRP A 196 -17.69 20.51 -10.11
CA TRP A 196 -17.97 20.93 -8.72
C TRP A 196 -17.12 20.20 -7.66
N LYS A 197 -16.79 18.91 -7.86
CA LYS A 197 -15.88 18.18 -6.96
C LYS A 197 -14.48 18.78 -6.96
N ARG A 198 -14.03 19.33 -8.09
CA ARG A 198 -12.74 20.02 -8.20
C ARG A 198 -12.71 21.30 -7.36
N TRP A 199 -13.82 22.04 -7.28
CA TRP A 199 -13.94 23.21 -6.42
C TRP A 199 -13.82 22.81 -4.95
N ILE A 200 -14.62 21.83 -4.51
CA ILE A 200 -14.55 21.31 -3.12
C ILE A 200 -13.14 20.80 -2.80
N TYR A 201 -12.56 20.01 -3.70
CA TYR A 201 -11.20 19.50 -3.56
C TYR A 201 -10.20 20.64 -3.38
N SER A 202 -10.28 21.70 -4.18
CA SER A 202 -9.37 22.85 -4.06
C SER A 202 -9.49 23.57 -2.71
N SER A 203 -10.70 23.64 -2.16
CA SER A 203 -11.00 24.29 -0.87
C SER A 203 -10.56 23.50 0.36
N ILE A 204 -10.29 22.19 0.25
CA ILE A 204 -9.80 21.39 1.40
C ILE A 204 -8.34 21.73 1.71
N HIS A 205 -8.00 22.06 2.94
CA HIS A 205 -6.62 22.35 3.33
C HIS A 205 -6.08 21.23 4.23
N ILE A 206 -4.93 20.67 3.88
CA ILE A 206 -4.26 19.62 4.67
C ILE A 206 -3.09 20.27 5.41
N GLN A 207 -3.08 20.16 6.73
CA GLN A 207 -1.98 20.67 7.55
C GLN A 207 -0.84 19.65 7.60
N SER A 208 0.38 20.11 7.32
CA SER A 208 1.59 19.28 7.16
C SER A 208 2.14 18.67 8.46
N GLY A 209 1.49 18.84 9.61
CA GLY A 209 2.03 18.46 10.93
C GLY A 209 1.45 17.21 11.59
N GLY A 210 0.43 16.58 10.99
CA GLY A 210 -0.51 15.72 11.74
C GLY A 210 -0.32 14.21 11.73
N PRO A 211 -0.12 13.50 10.60
CA PRO A 211 -0.54 12.09 10.54
C PRO A 211 0.26 11.16 11.47
N ILE A 212 1.59 11.21 11.44
CA ILE A 212 2.44 10.28 12.18
C ILE A 212 2.39 10.56 13.69
N ASN A 213 2.39 11.84 14.09
CA ASN A 213 2.25 12.21 15.50
C ASN A 213 0.83 11.92 16.00
N ASP A 214 -0.21 12.15 15.21
CA ASP A 214 -1.59 11.81 15.56
C ASP A 214 -1.82 10.29 15.60
N ILE A 215 -1.15 9.50 14.75
CA ILE A 215 -1.19 8.03 14.82
C ILE A 215 -0.47 7.55 16.08
N ARG A 216 0.72 8.10 16.38
CA ARG A 216 1.48 7.79 17.59
C ARG A 216 0.69 8.17 18.85
N LEU A 217 0.06 9.35 18.85
CA LEU A 217 -0.80 9.86 19.93
C LEU A 217 -2.12 9.09 20.03
N ASN A 218 -2.75 8.70 18.93
CA ASN A 218 -4.01 7.94 18.94
C ASN A 218 -3.79 6.47 19.32
N ILE A 219 -2.67 5.86 18.95
CA ILE A 219 -2.31 4.50 19.38
C ILE A 219 -1.88 4.51 20.84
N GLN A 220 -1.15 5.53 21.31
CA GLN A 220 -0.90 5.72 22.75
C GLN A 220 -2.20 5.96 23.54
N LYS A 221 -3.18 6.66 22.96
CA LYS A 221 -4.53 6.80 23.55
C LYS A 221 -5.32 5.49 23.54
N LEU A 222 -5.17 4.65 22.51
CA LEU A 222 -5.77 3.32 22.48
C LEU A 222 -5.15 2.40 23.54
N ALA A 223 -3.83 2.50 23.76
CA ALA A 223 -3.10 1.79 24.81
C ALA A 223 -3.46 2.30 26.22
N SER A 224 -3.70 3.61 26.41
CA SER A 224 -4.01 4.19 27.73
C SER A 224 -5.49 4.09 28.15
N ASN A 225 -6.42 4.00 27.20
CA ASN A 225 -7.86 3.90 27.49
C ASN A 225 -8.34 2.47 27.82
N GLY A 226 -7.47 1.46 27.79
CA GLY A 226 -7.78 0.09 28.20
C GLY A 226 -7.98 -0.12 29.71
N SER A 227 -7.79 0.92 30.55
CA SER A 227 -7.72 0.76 32.02
C SER A 227 -8.87 1.40 32.84
N ARG A 228 -9.89 2.03 32.25
CA ARG A 228 -10.99 2.62 33.05
C ARG A 228 -12.39 2.38 32.50
N GLY A 229 -13.10 1.46 33.15
CA GLY A 229 -14.54 1.27 32.99
C GLY A 229 -15.38 2.29 33.76
N ASN A 230 -16.58 2.52 33.19
CA ASN A 230 -17.85 2.99 33.75
C ASN A 230 -18.01 4.41 34.31
N GLY A 231 -18.99 5.12 33.74
CA GLY A 231 -19.72 6.21 34.39
C GLY A 231 -19.82 7.48 33.55
N LYS A 232 -20.82 7.57 32.65
CA LYS A 232 -21.54 8.80 32.19
C LYS A 232 -22.35 8.49 30.92
N GLU A 233 -23.35 7.63 31.05
CA GLU A 233 -24.49 7.64 30.12
C GLU A 233 -25.60 8.45 30.76
N ILE A 234 -26.14 9.43 30.02
CA ILE A 234 -27.52 9.99 30.10
C ILE A 234 -27.61 11.38 29.40
N ILE A 235 -26.51 12.10 29.12
CA ILE A 235 -26.57 13.40 28.38
C ILE A 235 -26.25 13.27 26.88
N ARG A 236 -25.94 12.06 26.37
CA ARG A 236 -25.42 11.87 25.00
C ARG A 236 -26.47 11.64 23.89
N SER A 237 -27.73 11.31 24.15
CA SER A 237 -28.62 10.84 23.05
C SER A 237 -29.05 11.93 22.05
N GLY A 238 -29.14 13.20 22.48
CA GLY A 238 -29.58 14.30 21.60
C GLY A 238 -28.50 14.85 20.65
N ILE A 239 -27.24 14.85 21.08
CA ILE A 239 -26.10 15.38 20.30
C ILE A 239 -25.63 14.37 19.25
N TYR A 240 -25.77 13.06 19.53
CA TYR A 240 -25.44 12.01 18.57
C TYR A 240 -26.38 12.01 17.36
N SER A 241 -27.64 12.43 17.50
CA SER A 241 -28.59 12.48 16.38
C SER A 241 -28.24 13.56 15.34
N LEU A 242 -27.84 14.76 15.81
CA LEU A 242 -27.42 15.86 14.94
C LEU A 242 -26.02 15.66 14.35
N SER A 243 -25.07 15.11 15.12
CA SER A 243 -23.75 14.76 14.58
C SER A 243 -23.84 13.63 13.57
N GLN A 244 -24.75 12.67 13.75
CA GLN A 244 -25.03 11.61 12.77
C GLN A 244 -25.70 12.17 11.51
N LEU A 245 -26.61 13.14 11.63
CA LEU A 245 -27.22 13.80 10.47
C LEU A 245 -26.18 14.60 9.66
N VAL A 246 -25.30 15.35 10.33
CA VAL A 246 -24.22 16.10 9.69
C VAL A 246 -23.14 15.17 9.12
N SER A 247 -22.80 14.07 9.80
CA SER A 247 -21.89 13.07 9.25
C SER A 247 -22.51 12.35 8.06
N ASN A 248 -23.79 11.99 8.13
CA ASN A 248 -24.57 11.42 7.02
C ASN A 248 -24.65 12.40 5.83
N LEU A 249 -24.77 13.70 6.06
CA LEU A 249 -24.73 14.72 4.99
C LEU A 249 -23.32 14.88 4.39
N ARG A 250 -22.27 14.80 5.20
CA ARG A 250 -20.87 14.86 4.72
C ARG A 250 -20.47 13.61 3.92
N THR A 251 -20.94 12.45 4.33
CA THR A 251 -20.77 11.18 3.58
C THR A 251 -21.62 11.18 2.32
N LEU A 252 -22.88 11.64 2.39
CA LEU A 252 -23.79 11.77 1.25
C LEU A 252 -23.27 12.74 0.17
N LEU A 253 -22.67 13.87 0.59
CA LEU A 253 -22.03 14.84 -0.30
C LEU A 253 -20.63 14.42 -0.78
N GLY A 254 -20.09 13.30 -0.26
CA GLY A 254 -18.78 12.76 -0.63
C GLY A 254 -17.59 13.62 -0.18
N ILE A 255 -17.77 14.52 0.78
CA ILE A 255 -16.72 15.45 1.25
C ILE A 255 -15.63 14.68 2.01
N GLU A 256 -16.02 13.69 2.81
CA GLU A 256 -15.08 12.81 3.52
C GLU A 256 -14.18 12.05 2.53
N HIS A 257 -14.78 11.45 1.51
CA HIS A 257 -14.02 10.78 0.45
C HIS A 257 -13.09 11.73 -0.31
N LEU A 258 -13.52 12.97 -0.60
CA LEU A 258 -12.66 13.98 -1.22
C LEU A 258 -11.50 14.40 -0.30
N TYR A 259 -11.72 14.45 1.02
CA TYR A 259 -10.67 14.71 1.99
C TYR A 259 -9.66 13.57 2.04
N GLU A 260 -10.12 12.32 2.16
CA GLU A 260 -9.26 11.12 2.14
C GLU A 260 -8.44 11.03 0.85
N MET A 261 -9.08 11.27 -0.30
CA MET A 261 -8.40 11.34 -1.59
C MET A 261 -7.34 12.44 -1.61
N LYS A 262 -7.67 13.65 -1.15
CA LYS A 262 -6.70 14.76 -1.08
C LYS A 262 -5.55 14.44 -0.12
N LEU A 263 -5.83 13.76 0.99
CA LEU A 263 -4.82 13.31 1.95
C LEU A 263 -3.88 12.29 1.31
N ALA A 264 -4.42 11.31 0.58
CA ALA A 264 -3.62 10.35 -0.18
C ALA A 264 -2.75 11.07 -1.22
N HIS A 265 -3.31 12.03 -1.97
CA HIS A 265 -2.56 12.85 -2.92
C HIS A 265 -1.44 13.66 -2.26
N PHE A 266 -1.70 14.23 -1.08
CA PHE A 266 -0.69 14.98 -0.35
C PHE A 266 0.47 14.07 0.11
N LEU A 267 0.12 12.93 0.73
CA LEU A 267 1.11 11.97 1.23
C LEU A 267 1.91 11.31 0.10
N SER A 268 1.28 10.98 -1.02
CA SER A 268 1.95 10.39 -2.18
C SER A 268 2.93 11.37 -2.84
N ARG A 269 2.59 12.67 -2.88
CA ARG A 269 3.49 13.73 -3.35
C ARG A 269 4.69 13.88 -2.44
N GLU A 270 4.48 13.86 -1.13
CA GLU A 270 5.60 13.92 -0.18
C GLU A 270 6.49 12.67 -0.29
N LEU A 271 5.87 11.49 -0.38
CA LEU A 271 6.57 10.22 -0.58
C LEU A 271 7.39 10.24 -1.87
N LEU A 272 6.78 10.60 -3.01
CA LEU A 272 7.46 10.74 -4.30
C LEU A 272 8.64 11.71 -4.22
N SER A 273 8.49 12.84 -3.51
CA SER A 273 9.58 13.78 -3.31
C SER A 273 10.77 13.14 -2.59
N ARG A 274 10.53 12.34 -1.55
CA ARG A 274 11.60 11.61 -0.83
C ARG A 274 12.25 10.54 -1.71
N MET A 275 11.44 9.83 -2.50
CA MET A 275 11.93 8.80 -3.42
C MET A 275 12.82 9.40 -4.51
N LYS A 276 12.43 10.56 -5.06
CA LYS A 276 13.20 11.31 -6.06
C LYS A 276 14.58 11.70 -5.55
N ASP A 277 14.68 12.19 -4.31
CA ASP A 277 15.97 12.56 -3.71
C ASP A 277 16.93 11.36 -3.66
N GLN A 278 16.40 10.15 -3.48
CA GLN A 278 17.21 8.92 -3.48
C GLN A 278 17.66 8.49 -4.87
N ILE A 279 16.88 8.73 -5.93
CA ILE A 279 17.27 8.44 -7.31
C ILE A 279 18.52 9.23 -7.69
N LEU A 280 18.58 10.51 -7.31
CA LEU A 280 19.73 11.38 -7.61
C LEU A 280 21.03 10.86 -6.97
N ILE A 281 20.94 10.21 -5.81
CA ILE A 281 22.10 9.68 -5.08
C ILE A 281 22.46 8.25 -5.54
N SER A 282 21.49 7.50 -6.07
CA SER A 282 21.68 6.09 -6.42
C SER A 282 22.42 5.92 -7.73
N ASN A 283 23.28 4.90 -7.81
CA ASN A 283 23.98 4.53 -9.04
C ASN A 283 23.07 3.77 -10.03
N THR A 284 23.53 3.58 -11.26
CA THR A 284 22.77 2.91 -12.33
C THR A 284 22.32 1.50 -11.93
N GLN A 285 23.19 0.70 -11.31
CA GLN A 285 22.86 -0.65 -10.89
C GLN A 285 21.76 -0.67 -9.82
N GLN A 286 21.80 0.27 -8.87
CA GLN A 286 20.78 0.44 -7.86
C GLN A 286 19.45 0.85 -8.48
N ARG A 287 19.46 1.76 -9.46
CA ARG A 287 18.23 2.16 -10.18
C ARG A 287 17.61 1.01 -10.98
N ILE A 288 18.44 0.19 -11.64
CA ILE A 288 17.99 -1.01 -12.35
C ILE A 288 17.41 -2.01 -11.34
N THR A 289 18.16 -2.30 -10.28
CA THR A 289 17.74 -3.23 -9.23
C THR A 289 16.47 -2.73 -8.54
N GLY A 290 16.33 -1.44 -8.29
CA GLY A 290 15.14 -0.83 -7.72
C GLY A 290 13.98 -0.70 -8.69
N GLY A 291 14.08 -1.19 -9.93
CA GLY A 291 12.98 -1.17 -10.91
C GLY A 291 12.52 0.25 -11.26
N VAL A 292 13.42 1.25 -11.20
CA VAL A 292 13.07 2.66 -11.48
C VAL A 292 12.58 2.82 -12.92
N TYR A 293 13.26 2.17 -13.86
CA TYR A 293 12.91 2.17 -15.29
C TYR A 293 11.51 1.56 -15.52
N ASP A 294 11.26 0.38 -14.94
CA ASP A 294 9.96 -0.29 -15.02
C ASP A 294 8.83 0.53 -14.39
N ALA A 295 9.13 1.23 -13.29
CA ALA A 295 8.17 2.09 -12.61
C ALA A 295 7.79 3.31 -13.44
N ILE A 296 8.74 3.94 -14.15
CA ILE A 296 8.44 5.07 -15.03
C ILE A 296 7.52 4.61 -16.17
N LEU A 297 7.85 3.50 -16.83
CA LEU A 297 7.02 2.93 -17.89
C LEU A 297 5.64 2.55 -17.37
N ARG A 298 5.55 1.98 -16.17
CA ARG A 298 4.29 1.70 -15.50
C ARG A 298 3.50 2.99 -15.25
N ALA A 299 4.08 4.01 -14.65
CA ALA A 299 3.42 5.28 -14.37
C ALA A 299 2.90 5.95 -15.64
N ILE A 300 3.62 5.83 -16.77
CA ILE A 300 3.17 6.30 -18.08
C ILE A 300 1.93 5.53 -18.53
N LYS A 301 1.94 4.20 -18.47
CA LYS A 301 0.79 3.36 -18.84
C LYS A 301 -0.45 3.72 -18.00
N GLU A 302 -0.27 3.94 -16.70
CA GLU A 302 -1.33 4.34 -15.77
C GLU A 302 -1.71 5.84 -15.85
N GLY A 303 -0.99 6.66 -16.62
CA GLY A 303 -1.32 8.09 -16.82
C GLY A 303 -0.93 9.02 -15.66
N ILE A 304 0.02 8.62 -14.81
CA ILE A 304 0.41 9.35 -13.60
C ILE A 304 1.38 10.49 -13.93
N PHE A 305 0.82 11.62 -14.38
CA PHE A 305 1.61 12.77 -14.83
C PHE A 305 2.58 13.32 -13.76
N GLU A 306 2.13 13.49 -12.52
CA GLU A 306 2.93 14.04 -11.42
C GLU A 306 4.19 13.20 -11.15
N PHE A 307 4.05 11.89 -11.27
CA PHE A 307 5.16 10.94 -11.10
C PHE A 307 6.16 11.10 -12.24
N VAL A 308 5.69 11.01 -13.48
CA VAL A 308 6.57 11.09 -14.66
C VAL A 308 7.26 12.45 -14.74
N PHE A 309 6.52 13.54 -14.53
CA PHE A 309 7.06 14.90 -14.57
C PHE A 309 8.16 15.12 -13.54
N ASP A 310 7.92 14.80 -12.27
CA ASP A 310 8.90 15.07 -11.21
C ASP A 310 10.19 14.25 -11.38
N ILE A 311 10.07 13.02 -11.90
CA ILE A 311 11.20 12.11 -12.10
C ILE A 311 12.02 12.50 -13.33
N VAL A 312 11.37 12.75 -14.47
CA VAL A 312 12.06 13.23 -15.69
C VAL A 312 12.69 14.59 -15.47
N LYS A 313 12.06 15.47 -14.68
CA LYS A 313 12.64 16.76 -14.32
C LYS A 313 13.87 16.60 -13.43
N ALA A 314 13.87 15.61 -12.53
CA ALA A 314 15.01 15.35 -11.65
C ALA A 314 16.19 14.73 -12.40
N ASP A 315 15.91 13.79 -13.30
CA ASP A 315 16.92 13.15 -14.13
C ASP A 315 16.44 13.04 -15.59
N PRO A 316 16.80 14.02 -16.44
CA PRO A 316 16.42 14.03 -17.85
C PRO A 316 16.98 12.86 -18.66
N GLN A 317 17.97 12.10 -18.17
CA GLN A 317 18.48 10.94 -18.91
C GLN A 317 17.47 9.78 -18.93
N LEU A 318 16.53 9.76 -17.99
CA LEU A 318 15.48 8.74 -17.91
C LEU A 318 14.48 8.82 -19.06
N VAL A 319 14.52 9.83 -19.91
CA VAL A 319 13.69 9.88 -21.13
C VAL A 319 14.07 8.81 -22.15
N TRP A 320 15.27 8.26 -22.04
CA TRP A 320 15.76 7.17 -22.90
C TRP A 320 15.32 5.77 -22.42
N CYS A 321 14.53 5.69 -21.34
CA CYS A 321 13.91 4.43 -20.94
C CYS A 321 13.05 3.88 -22.08
N HIS A 322 13.13 2.58 -22.29
CA HIS A 322 12.37 1.90 -23.32
C HIS A 322 11.64 0.69 -22.75
N ASP A 323 10.50 0.35 -23.34
CA ASP A 323 9.78 -0.87 -22.99
C ASP A 323 10.44 -2.12 -23.60
N GLU A 324 9.79 -3.27 -23.44
CA GLU A 324 10.23 -4.56 -23.99
C GLU A 324 10.33 -4.56 -25.53
N LYS A 325 9.62 -3.65 -26.21
CA LYS A 325 9.65 -3.48 -27.67
C LYS A 325 10.65 -2.40 -28.10
N SER A 326 11.46 -1.89 -27.17
CA SER A 326 12.33 -0.73 -27.35
C SER A 326 11.59 0.57 -27.70
N ALA A 327 10.29 0.67 -27.42
CA ALA A 327 9.56 1.92 -27.58
C ALA A 327 9.91 2.88 -26.44
N ASN A 328 10.28 4.12 -26.78
CA ASN A 328 10.62 5.12 -25.78
C ASN A 328 9.39 5.55 -24.94
N ILE A 329 9.62 6.29 -23.85
CA ILE A 329 8.57 6.73 -22.93
C ILE A 329 7.44 7.53 -23.61
N PHE A 330 7.73 8.29 -24.67
CA PHE A 330 6.75 9.13 -25.37
C PHE A 330 5.90 8.31 -26.32
N SER A 331 6.48 7.29 -26.95
CA SER A 331 5.77 6.31 -27.75
C SER A 331 4.77 5.55 -26.88
N VAL A 332 5.17 5.13 -25.68
CA VAL A 332 4.29 4.49 -24.71
C VAL A 332 3.17 5.45 -24.26
N ALA A 333 3.48 6.73 -24.05
CA ALA A 333 2.46 7.74 -23.70
C ALA A 333 1.43 7.94 -24.82
N VAL A 334 1.86 7.98 -26.09
CA VAL A 334 0.98 8.11 -27.26
C VAL A 334 0.09 6.87 -27.42
N GLN A 335 0.68 5.68 -27.31
CA GLN A 335 -0.08 4.41 -27.35
C GLN A 335 -1.20 4.40 -26.30
N ASN A 336 -0.94 4.89 -25.08
CA ASN A 336 -1.90 4.88 -23.97
C ASN A 336 -2.78 6.15 -23.88
N ARG A 337 -2.74 7.04 -24.88
CA ARG A 337 -3.57 8.27 -24.96
C ARG A 337 -3.33 9.29 -23.85
N HIS A 338 -2.10 9.37 -23.33
CA HIS A 338 -1.74 10.30 -22.26
C HIS A 338 -1.10 11.59 -22.80
N ALA A 339 -1.90 12.45 -23.44
CA ALA A 339 -1.46 13.72 -24.07
C ALA A 339 -0.61 14.59 -23.14
N LYS A 340 -1.01 14.71 -21.88
CA LYS A 340 -0.32 15.55 -20.89
C LYS A 340 1.09 15.05 -20.58
N ILE A 341 1.30 13.73 -20.62
CA ILE A 341 2.63 13.13 -20.47
C ILE A 341 3.42 13.34 -21.76
N PHE A 342 2.79 13.12 -22.92
CA PHE A 342 3.42 13.36 -24.23
C PHE A 342 3.92 14.80 -24.37
N SER A 343 3.16 15.80 -23.92
CA SER A 343 3.56 17.22 -24.02
C SER A 343 4.86 17.57 -23.31
N LEU A 344 5.38 16.70 -22.43
CA LEU A 344 6.70 16.88 -21.82
C LEU A 344 7.83 16.87 -22.86
N ILE A 345 7.63 16.23 -24.02
CA ILE A 345 8.64 16.16 -25.09
C ILE A 345 9.08 17.57 -25.56
N TYR A 346 8.16 18.53 -25.59
CA TYR A 346 8.44 19.90 -26.05
C TYR A 346 9.38 20.68 -25.12
N GLY A 347 9.46 20.27 -23.84
CA GLY A 347 10.38 20.86 -22.87
C GLY A 347 11.81 20.31 -22.95
N LEU A 348 12.08 19.33 -23.84
CA LEU A 348 13.37 18.65 -23.92
C LEU A 348 14.17 19.13 -25.12
N HIS A 349 15.48 19.35 -24.91
CA HIS A 349 16.41 19.69 -25.99
C HIS A 349 16.54 18.57 -27.03
N MET A 350 16.31 17.31 -26.64
CA MET A 350 16.49 16.11 -27.48
C MET A 350 15.19 15.67 -28.18
N LYS A 351 14.18 16.55 -28.25
CA LYS A 351 12.83 16.22 -28.75
C LYS A 351 12.81 15.62 -30.16
N ASN A 352 13.64 16.11 -31.09
CA ASN A 352 13.67 15.61 -32.46
C ASN A 352 14.19 14.17 -32.50
N ALA A 353 15.30 13.88 -31.82
CA ALA A 353 15.85 12.53 -31.73
C ALA A 353 14.86 11.52 -31.11
N LEU A 354 14.07 11.97 -30.12
CA LEU A 354 13.02 11.15 -29.50
C LEU A 354 11.82 10.95 -30.43
N ALA A 355 11.47 11.96 -31.23
CA ALA A 355 10.38 11.87 -32.19
C ALA A 355 10.70 10.95 -33.38
N ASP A 356 11.96 10.97 -33.82
CA ASP A 356 12.47 10.15 -34.94
C ASP A 356 12.71 8.68 -34.56
N SER A 357 12.81 8.40 -33.26
CA SER A 357 13.04 7.03 -32.81
C SER A 357 11.86 6.12 -33.14
N ALA A 358 12.19 4.89 -33.56
CA ALA A 358 11.23 3.84 -33.86
C ALA A 358 11.46 2.66 -32.91
N ASP A 359 10.38 1.94 -32.58
CA ASP A 359 10.51 0.70 -31.81
C ASP A 359 11.33 -0.35 -32.59
N SER A 360 11.99 -1.28 -31.88
CA SER A 360 12.90 -2.23 -32.54
C SER A 360 12.17 -3.38 -33.21
N PHE A 361 10.97 -3.71 -32.73
CA PHE A 361 10.25 -4.92 -33.11
C PHE A 361 9.40 -4.74 -34.37
N TYR A 362 8.66 -3.65 -34.46
CA TYR A 362 7.74 -3.31 -35.56
C TYR A 362 8.20 -2.08 -36.35
N ARG A 363 9.22 -1.35 -35.88
CA ARG A 363 9.69 -0.08 -36.48
C ARG A 363 8.61 1.00 -36.53
N ASN A 364 7.69 1.00 -35.56
CA ASN A 364 6.70 2.07 -35.44
C ASN A 364 7.36 3.33 -34.87
N ASN A 365 7.20 4.45 -35.58
CA ASN A 365 7.46 5.79 -35.05
C ASN A 365 6.22 6.35 -34.32
N LEU A 366 6.33 7.55 -33.74
CA LEU A 366 5.23 8.19 -33.01
C LEU A 366 3.92 8.30 -33.82
N LEU A 367 4.01 8.53 -35.13
CA LEU A 367 2.83 8.65 -35.99
C LEU A 367 2.11 7.30 -36.16
N HIS A 368 2.86 6.22 -36.32
CA HIS A 368 2.31 4.86 -36.32
C HIS A 368 1.62 4.57 -34.98
N MET A 369 2.27 4.90 -33.85
CA MET A 369 1.69 4.72 -32.51
C MET A 369 0.39 5.50 -32.31
N ALA A 370 0.31 6.72 -32.85
CA ALA A 370 -0.88 7.55 -32.79
C ALA A 370 -2.05 6.97 -33.61
N GLY A 371 -1.75 6.23 -34.68
CA GLY A 371 -2.74 5.56 -35.53
C GLY A 371 -3.15 4.16 -35.06
N MET A 372 -2.39 3.52 -34.17
CA MET A 372 -2.74 2.22 -33.58
C MET A 372 -3.97 2.32 -32.68
N LEU A 373 -4.73 1.23 -32.54
CA LEU A 373 -5.86 1.17 -31.61
C LEU A 373 -5.41 1.41 -30.17
N ALA A 374 -6.16 2.25 -29.44
CA ALA A 374 -5.94 2.45 -28.01
C ALA A 374 -6.13 1.14 -27.23
N PRO A 375 -5.44 0.95 -26.10
CA PRO A 375 -5.66 -0.18 -25.20
C PRO A 375 -7.14 -0.27 -24.79
N SER A 376 -7.65 -1.50 -24.62
CA SER A 376 -9.05 -1.73 -24.21
C SER A 376 -9.40 -1.00 -22.92
N THR A 377 -8.49 -0.97 -21.95
CA THR A 377 -8.65 -0.25 -20.68
C THR A 377 -8.92 1.24 -20.86
N SER A 378 -8.33 1.89 -21.87
CA SER A 378 -8.59 3.30 -22.20
C SER A 378 -9.94 3.50 -22.89
N LEU A 379 -10.42 2.51 -23.64
CA LEU A 379 -11.66 2.55 -24.41
C LEU A 379 -12.89 2.17 -23.58
N ASP A 380 -12.74 1.26 -22.62
CA ASP A 380 -13.83 0.75 -21.76
C ASP A 380 -14.46 1.85 -20.90
N HIS A 381 -13.71 2.92 -20.60
CA HIS A 381 -14.21 4.10 -19.88
C HIS A 381 -15.04 5.06 -20.75
N ILE A 382 -15.22 4.75 -22.05
CA ILE A 382 -15.98 5.56 -23.00
C ILE A 382 -17.21 4.76 -23.41
N ALA A 383 -18.39 5.23 -23.02
CA ALA A 383 -19.64 4.55 -23.34
C ALA A 383 -19.94 4.63 -24.85
N GLY A 384 -19.89 3.49 -25.54
CA GLY A 384 -20.34 3.33 -26.92
C GLY A 384 -19.25 3.53 -27.98
N ALA A 385 -19.27 2.66 -29.01
CA ALA A 385 -18.29 2.63 -30.09
C ALA A 385 -18.19 3.96 -30.86
N ALA A 386 -19.30 4.67 -31.07
CA ALA A 386 -19.30 5.96 -31.78
C ALA A 386 -18.53 7.06 -31.02
N LEU A 387 -18.67 7.11 -29.68
CA LEU A 387 -17.94 8.07 -28.83
C LEU A 387 -16.46 7.69 -28.69
N GLN A 388 -16.16 6.39 -28.64
CA GLN A 388 -14.79 5.88 -28.73
C GLN A 388 -14.12 6.34 -30.03
N MET A 389 -14.77 6.09 -31.18
CA MET A 389 -14.29 6.53 -32.49
C MET A 389 -14.13 8.05 -32.60
N GLN A 390 -15.09 8.82 -32.07
CA GLN A 390 -15.00 10.29 -32.07
C GLN A 390 -13.80 10.79 -31.26
N ARG A 391 -13.56 10.22 -30.07
CA ARG A 391 -12.41 10.59 -29.23
C ARG A 391 -11.08 10.20 -29.87
N GLU A 392 -11.01 9.03 -30.48
CA GLU A 392 -9.82 8.59 -31.23
C GLU A 392 -9.55 9.49 -32.44
N LEU A 393 -10.60 9.93 -33.15
CA LEU A 393 -10.46 10.87 -34.25
C LEU A 393 -9.98 12.26 -33.78
N GLN A 394 -10.49 12.75 -32.64
CA GLN A 394 -10.03 14.00 -32.04
C GLN A 394 -8.59 13.90 -31.53
N TRP A 395 -8.22 12.77 -30.93
CA TRP A 395 -6.85 12.46 -30.53
C TRP A 395 -5.92 12.55 -31.74
N PHE A 396 -6.25 11.83 -32.81
CA PHE A 396 -5.47 11.80 -34.03
C PHE A 396 -5.36 13.20 -34.64
N LYS A 397 -6.47 13.92 -34.83
CA LYS A 397 -6.47 15.27 -35.43
C LYS A 397 -5.70 16.31 -34.61
N GLY A 398 -5.86 16.31 -33.28
CA GLY A 398 -5.23 17.29 -32.40
C GLY A 398 -3.73 17.08 -32.25
N HIS A 399 -3.26 15.84 -32.30
CA HIS A 399 -1.83 15.54 -32.17
C HIS A 399 -1.14 15.39 -33.53
N LEU A 400 -1.88 15.29 -34.64
CA LEU A 400 -1.29 15.30 -35.99
C LEU A 400 -0.60 16.63 -36.30
N SER A 401 -1.18 17.76 -35.89
CA SER A 401 -0.57 19.09 -36.08
C SER A 401 0.72 19.24 -35.30
N ASP A 402 0.71 18.71 -34.08
CA ASP A 402 1.81 18.66 -33.14
C ASP A 402 2.96 17.76 -33.62
N LEU A 403 2.62 16.58 -34.14
CA LEU A 403 3.57 15.61 -34.70
C LEU A 403 4.12 16.03 -36.08
N ARG A 404 3.37 16.82 -36.87
CA ARG A 404 3.85 17.41 -38.13
C ARG A 404 4.85 18.56 -37.93
N GLY A 405 4.97 19.08 -36.71
CA GLY A 405 5.95 20.11 -36.37
C GLY A 405 7.36 19.58 -36.10
N PHE A 406 7.57 18.27 -36.22
CA PHE A 406 8.86 17.59 -36.10
C PHE A 406 9.44 17.23 -37.46
#